data_AF-A0A0N0MC80-F1
#
_entry.id   AF-A0A0N0MC80-F1
#
_cell.length_a   1.000
_cell.length_b   1.000
_cell.length_c   1.000
_cell.angle_alpha   90.00
_cell.angle_beta   90.00
_cell.angle_gamma   90.00
#
_symmetry.space_group_name_H-M   'P 1'
#
loop_
_entity.id
_entity.type
_entity.pdbx_description
1 polymer ?
#
loop_
_entity_poly.entity_id
_entity_poly.type
_entity_poly.pdbx_seq_one_letter_code
_entity_poly.pdbx_strand_id
1 'polypeptide(L)'
;MADIVDRAFAAAEQQQPVRKPILATPFVWQLPWKIPPRQFLYGRHYVRKYLSATIAPGGVGKSALALTEAVAMASGKPILGLQSRPLTVWYWNGEDPIDETQRRIAAACIHHRVAPVDIEGRLFIDSGRETEISMAKGSPRGFVPNEEVKRELIQTIHENGIDVVIIDPFVSSHEVAENDNGQIAAVCKRWAQIADETGCAVEFVHHARKLAAGGSGDVTADDARGASALLAAVRSARTLNTMSKDDAEKAKVEQPRSHVRVDDVKANLAPPAEGAKWFKLVSVPLGNATDHDPQDEVGVVTTWKWPDPNEDVTIADVIAAQDRIASGEWRLDPQSKSWVGLAVAEALDLDPADRGAKSAIKLLIMKWIANGWLRIVKRNDAKRMAREFVEVGERP
;
A
#
# COMPACT_ATOMS: atom_id res chain seq x y z
N MET A 1 -52.31 -14.61 47.87
CA MET A 1 -52.35 -13.65 46.75
C MET A 1 -51.00 -12.93 46.56
N ALA A 2 -49.87 -13.59 46.87
CA ALA A 2 -48.53 -13.01 46.70
C ALA A 2 -47.55 -14.04 46.08
N ASP A 3 -48.08 -15.05 45.39
CA ASP A 3 -47.27 -16.19 44.92
C ASP A 3 -47.62 -16.60 43.47
N ILE A 4 -48.29 -15.69 42.74
CA ILE A 4 -48.71 -15.91 41.33
C ILE A 4 -48.09 -14.85 40.39
N VAL A 5 -47.49 -13.78 40.93
CA VAL A 5 -46.92 -12.68 40.12
C VAL A 5 -45.42 -12.89 39.85
N ASP A 6 -44.71 -13.68 40.66
CA ASP A 6 -43.25 -13.92 40.50
C ASP A 6 -42.88 -15.05 39.52
N ARG A 7 -43.86 -15.70 38.89
CA ARG A 7 -43.62 -16.69 37.82
C ARG A 7 -43.68 -16.12 36.40
N ALA A 8 -43.75 -14.79 36.25
CA ALA A 8 -43.79 -14.13 34.94
C ALA A 8 -42.39 -13.75 34.37
N PHE A 9 -41.30 -14.00 35.12
CA PHE A 9 -39.92 -13.71 34.66
C PHE A 9 -39.07 -14.96 34.38
N ALA A 10 -39.67 -16.16 34.37
CA ALA A 10 -38.96 -17.40 34.10
C ALA A 10 -39.26 -17.90 32.67
N ALA A 11 -38.18 -18.10 31.91
CA ALA A 11 -38.11 -18.70 30.58
C ALA A 11 -38.52 -17.79 29.39
N ALA A 12 -37.71 -16.76 29.14
CA ALA A 12 -37.40 -16.44 27.74
C ALA A 12 -36.64 -17.65 27.18
N GLU A 13 -37.37 -18.60 26.61
CA GLU A 13 -36.81 -19.69 25.80
C GLU A 13 -35.93 -19.06 24.72
N GLN A 14 -34.61 -19.14 24.91
CA GLN A 14 -33.65 -18.94 23.84
C GLN A 14 -33.93 -20.03 22.80
N GLN A 15 -34.86 -19.75 21.87
CA GLN A 15 -35.07 -20.57 20.69
C GLN A 15 -33.72 -20.66 19.97
N GLN A 16 -33.04 -21.80 20.10
CA GLN A 16 -31.84 -22.07 19.34
C GLN A 16 -32.21 -21.87 17.86
N PRO A 17 -31.53 -20.99 17.13
CA PRO A 17 -31.90 -20.69 15.76
C PRO A 17 -31.90 -21.99 14.97
N VAL A 18 -33.07 -22.36 14.43
CA VAL A 18 -33.24 -23.57 13.64
C VAL A 18 -32.23 -23.53 12.50
N ARG A 19 -31.22 -24.41 12.58
CA ARG A 19 -30.15 -24.45 11.59
C ARG A 19 -30.77 -24.77 10.23
N LYS A 20 -30.73 -23.81 9.30
CA LYS A 20 -31.17 -24.03 7.93
C LYS A 20 -30.40 -25.23 7.34
N PRO A 21 -31.07 -26.17 6.65
CA PRO A 21 -30.37 -27.28 6.01
C PRO A 21 -29.38 -26.74 4.98
N ILE A 22 -28.24 -27.41 4.84
CA ILE A 22 -27.26 -27.07 3.81
C ILE A 22 -27.85 -27.48 2.47
N LEU A 23 -28.26 -26.50 1.66
CA LEU A 23 -28.81 -26.68 0.32
C LEU A 23 -27.84 -26.07 -0.69
N ALA A 24 -27.38 -26.88 -1.64
CA ALA A 24 -26.61 -26.37 -2.78
C ALA A 24 -27.54 -25.57 -3.70
N THR A 25 -27.17 -24.33 -4.03
CA THR A 25 -27.92 -23.49 -4.96
C THR A 25 -27.35 -23.66 -6.37
N PRO A 26 -28.14 -24.06 -7.39
CA PRO A 26 -27.63 -24.22 -8.75
C PRO A 26 -27.23 -22.86 -9.35
N PHE A 27 -26.16 -22.87 -10.14
CA PHE A 27 -25.73 -21.69 -10.90
C PHE A 27 -26.79 -21.31 -11.94
N VAL A 28 -27.19 -20.05 -11.96
CA VAL A 28 -28.06 -19.48 -12.98
C VAL A 28 -27.23 -18.56 -13.85
N TRP A 29 -27.08 -18.91 -15.13
CA TRP A 29 -26.36 -18.07 -16.09
C TRP A 29 -27.02 -16.69 -16.18
N GLN A 30 -26.19 -15.66 -16.11
CA GLN A 30 -26.59 -14.28 -16.34
C GLN A 30 -25.77 -13.70 -17.48
N LEU A 31 -26.39 -12.81 -18.26
CA LEU A 31 -25.68 -12.06 -19.29
C LEU A 31 -24.54 -11.26 -18.63
N PRO A 32 -23.29 -11.35 -19.13
CA PRO A 32 -22.13 -10.79 -18.42
C PRO A 32 -22.27 -9.31 -18.03
N TRP A 33 -22.90 -8.49 -18.87
CA TRP A 33 -23.12 -7.05 -18.61
C TRP A 33 -24.18 -6.74 -17.54
N LYS A 34 -24.95 -7.74 -17.09
CA LYS A 34 -25.88 -7.60 -15.94
C LYS A 34 -25.20 -7.88 -14.60
N ILE A 35 -23.99 -8.45 -14.61
CA ILE A 35 -23.24 -8.71 -13.38
C ILE A 35 -22.62 -7.37 -12.93
N PRO A 36 -22.91 -6.90 -11.71
CA PRO A 36 -22.35 -5.63 -11.24
C PRO A 36 -20.82 -5.70 -11.18
N PRO A 37 -20.11 -4.62 -11.56
CA PRO A 37 -18.66 -4.60 -11.46
C PRO A 37 -18.23 -4.67 -9.99
N ARG A 38 -17.00 -5.15 -9.76
CA ARG A 38 -16.38 -5.08 -8.44
C ARG A 38 -16.27 -3.62 -8.00
N GLN A 39 -16.61 -3.37 -6.74
CA GLN A 39 -16.63 -2.02 -6.18
C GLN A 39 -15.31 -1.74 -5.46
N PHE A 40 -14.31 -1.33 -6.24
CA PHE A 40 -13.05 -0.79 -5.72
C PHE A 40 -13.30 0.62 -5.19
N LEU A 41 -12.92 0.86 -3.93
CA LEU A 41 -13.14 2.13 -3.24
C LEU A 41 -11.96 3.07 -3.42
N TYR A 42 -10.72 2.55 -3.30
CA TYR A 42 -9.51 3.34 -3.44
C TYR A 42 -8.38 2.49 -4.01
N GLY A 43 -7.89 2.88 -5.20
CA GLY A 43 -6.97 2.06 -5.99
C GLY A 43 -7.53 0.66 -6.28
N ARG A 44 -6.67 -0.35 -6.23
CA ARG A 44 -7.03 -1.77 -6.34
C ARG A 44 -6.93 -2.53 -5.00
N HIS A 45 -6.73 -1.77 -3.91
CA HIS A 45 -6.42 -2.30 -2.59
C HIS A 45 -7.67 -2.35 -1.70
N TYR A 46 -8.46 -1.26 -1.65
CA TYR A 46 -9.68 -1.18 -0.86
C TYR A 46 -10.87 -1.66 -1.70
N VAL A 47 -11.50 -2.77 -1.31
CA VAL A 47 -12.62 -3.37 -2.07
C VAL A 47 -13.75 -3.68 -1.11
N ARG A 48 -14.97 -3.25 -1.46
CA ARG A 48 -16.15 -3.54 -0.63
C ARG A 48 -16.31 -5.03 -0.36
N LYS A 49 -16.79 -5.36 0.84
CA LYS A 49 -17.04 -6.72 1.33
C LYS A 49 -15.80 -7.58 1.53
N TYR A 50 -14.61 -7.01 1.40
CA TYR A 50 -13.36 -7.74 1.49
C TYR A 50 -12.44 -7.14 2.54
N LEU A 51 -11.54 -8.00 3.01
CA LEU A 51 -10.43 -7.65 3.88
C LEU A 51 -9.19 -7.38 3.04
N SER A 52 -8.43 -6.36 3.45
CA SER A 52 -7.12 -5.99 2.93
C SER A 52 -6.11 -5.84 4.07
N ALA A 53 -4.81 -5.91 3.75
CA ALA A 53 -3.77 -5.71 4.76
C ALA A 53 -2.53 -4.96 4.24
N THR A 54 -2.00 -4.11 5.11
CA THR A 54 -0.71 -3.41 4.95
C THR A 54 0.28 -3.95 5.98
N ILE A 55 1.32 -4.64 5.51
CA ILE A 55 2.28 -5.38 6.35
C ILE A 55 3.64 -4.71 6.34
N ALA A 56 4.19 -4.43 7.51
CA ALA A 56 5.55 -3.90 7.64
C ALA A 56 6.08 -3.99 9.07
N PRO A 57 7.41 -3.94 9.26
CA PRO A 57 8.03 -3.71 10.57
C PRO A 57 7.55 -2.42 11.23
N GLY A 58 7.83 -2.27 12.53
CA GLY A 58 7.62 -1.01 13.24
C GLY A 58 8.46 0.12 12.65
N GLY A 59 7.92 1.33 12.63
CA GLY A 59 8.64 2.54 12.20
C GLY A 59 8.82 2.75 10.70
N VAL A 60 8.24 1.90 9.83
CA VAL A 60 8.35 2.04 8.36
C VAL A 60 7.32 3.03 7.78
N GLY A 61 6.32 3.45 8.56
CA GLY A 61 5.31 4.43 8.14
C GLY A 61 3.94 3.85 7.74
N LYS A 62 3.57 2.66 8.23
CA LYS A 62 2.24 2.05 7.98
C LYS A 62 1.09 2.97 8.39
N SER A 63 1.11 3.45 9.63
CA SER A 63 0.07 4.33 10.18
C SER A 63 0.02 5.67 9.44
N ALA A 64 1.19 6.21 9.07
CA ALA A 64 1.27 7.43 8.28
C ALA A 64 0.65 7.23 6.88
N LEU A 65 0.89 6.09 6.23
CA LEU A 65 0.25 5.74 4.95
C LEU A 65 -1.26 5.57 5.11
N ALA A 66 -1.69 4.77 6.09
CA ALA A 66 -3.11 4.48 6.33
C ALA A 66 -3.91 5.76 6.66
N LEU A 67 -3.38 6.66 7.49
CA LEU A 67 -3.99 7.95 7.79
C LEU A 67 -4.02 8.87 6.58
N THR A 68 -2.94 8.93 5.80
CA THR A 68 -2.91 9.76 4.58
C THR A 68 -3.93 9.24 3.55
N GLU A 69 -4.09 7.92 3.43
CA GLU A 69 -5.13 7.32 2.59
C GLU A 69 -6.53 7.57 3.14
N ALA A 70 -6.73 7.54 4.46
CA ALA A 70 -8.00 7.93 5.09
C ALA A 70 -8.39 9.37 4.73
N VAL A 71 -7.44 10.30 4.80
CA VAL A 71 -7.63 11.70 4.38
C VAL A 71 -7.90 11.80 2.88
N ALA A 72 -7.18 11.05 2.04
CA ALA A 72 -7.39 11.01 0.59
C ALA A 72 -8.80 10.52 0.21
N MET A 73 -9.24 9.44 0.85
CA MET A 73 -10.56 8.84 0.65
C MET A 73 -11.69 9.74 1.17
N ALA A 74 -11.53 10.31 2.37
CA ALA A 74 -12.52 11.21 2.95
C ALA A 74 -12.71 12.48 2.11
N SER A 75 -11.60 13.08 1.66
CA SER A 75 -11.63 14.30 0.83
C SER A 75 -11.98 14.03 -0.64
N GLY A 76 -11.78 12.80 -1.14
CA GLY A 76 -11.87 12.48 -2.57
C GLY A 76 -10.79 13.14 -3.43
N LYS A 77 -9.75 13.74 -2.83
CA LYS A 77 -8.67 14.44 -3.55
C LYS A 77 -7.54 13.48 -3.95
N PRO A 78 -6.86 13.72 -5.09
CA PRO A 78 -5.79 12.85 -5.59
C PRO A 78 -4.44 13.02 -4.87
N ILE A 79 -4.43 13.15 -3.55
CA ILE A 79 -3.23 13.57 -2.78
C ILE A 79 -2.11 12.51 -2.77
N LEU A 80 -2.42 11.25 -3.08
CA LEU A 80 -1.44 10.17 -3.30
C LEU A 80 -1.42 9.65 -4.75
N GLY A 81 -1.83 10.51 -5.71
CA GLY A 81 -1.91 10.18 -7.13
C GLY A 81 -3.07 9.26 -7.49
N LEU A 82 -3.97 8.97 -6.55
CA LEU A 82 -5.18 8.18 -6.74
C LEU A 82 -6.39 9.02 -6.33
N GLN A 83 -7.40 9.08 -7.20
CA GLN A 83 -8.65 9.76 -6.90
C GLN A 83 -9.77 8.74 -6.67
N SER A 84 -10.66 9.06 -5.73
CA SER A 84 -11.92 8.33 -5.51
C SER A 84 -13.06 9.35 -5.38
N ARG A 85 -14.31 8.89 -5.43
CA ARG A 85 -15.40 9.69 -4.87
C ARG A 85 -15.14 9.91 -3.37
N PRO A 86 -15.60 11.00 -2.73
CA PRO A 86 -15.56 11.10 -1.28
C PRO A 86 -16.21 9.88 -0.62
N LEU A 87 -15.48 9.28 0.33
CA LEU A 87 -15.87 8.09 1.09
C LEU A 87 -16.02 8.45 2.56
N THR A 88 -16.87 7.71 3.27
CA THR A 88 -16.88 7.77 4.73
C THR A 88 -15.87 6.76 5.28
N VAL A 89 -14.87 7.23 6.01
CA VAL A 89 -13.76 6.40 6.52
C VAL A 89 -13.74 6.45 8.03
N TRP A 90 -13.61 5.28 8.65
CA TRP A 90 -13.37 5.16 10.08
C TRP A 90 -11.98 4.60 10.33
N TYR A 91 -11.13 5.37 11.00
CA TYR A 91 -9.81 4.96 11.43
C TYR A 91 -9.81 4.73 12.94
N TRP A 92 -9.60 3.48 13.36
CA TRP A 92 -9.48 3.12 14.77
C TRP A 92 -8.02 2.82 15.11
N ASN A 93 -7.47 3.55 16.08
CA ASN A 93 -6.10 3.40 16.56
C ASN A 93 -6.06 2.63 17.87
N GLY A 94 -5.57 1.40 17.84
CA GLY A 94 -5.49 0.52 19.00
C GLY A 94 -4.35 0.81 19.98
N GLU A 95 -3.42 1.72 19.66
CA GLU A 95 -2.17 1.93 20.43
C GLU A 95 -2.04 3.34 21.01
N ASP A 96 -2.32 4.36 20.22
CA ASP A 96 -2.08 5.77 20.55
C ASP A 96 -3.36 6.49 21.04
N PRO A 97 -3.24 7.54 21.87
CA PRO A 97 -4.38 8.36 22.26
C PRO A 97 -4.94 9.18 21.07
N ILE A 98 -6.16 9.69 21.22
CA ILE A 98 -6.87 10.38 20.13
C ILE A 98 -6.15 11.66 19.66
N ASP A 99 -5.50 12.38 20.57
CA ASP A 99 -4.77 13.62 20.27
C ASP A 99 -3.59 13.37 19.31
N GLU A 100 -2.89 12.24 19.45
CA GLU A 100 -1.84 11.86 18.51
C GLU A 100 -2.38 11.57 17.11
N THR A 101 -3.54 10.90 17.02
CA THR A 101 -4.21 10.68 15.74
C THR A 101 -4.66 12.01 15.11
N GLN A 102 -5.15 12.95 15.91
CA GLN A 102 -5.51 14.30 15.47
C GLN A 102 -4.30 15.08 14.94
N ARG A 103 -3.15 15.04 15.63
CA ARG A 103 -1.88 15.65 15.15
C ARG A 103 -1.49 15.13 13.77
N ARG A 104 -1.54 13.81 13.56
CA ARG A 104 -1.22 13.17 12.28
C ARG A 104 -2.17 13.55 11.15
N ILE A 105 -3.47 13.65 11.43
CA ILE A 105 -4.46 14.10 10.44
C ILE A 105 -4.24 15.58 10.11
N ALA A 106 -4.01 16.43 11.11
CA ALA A 106 -3.75 17.86 10.90
C ALA A 106 -2.51 18.06 10.02
N ALA A 107 -1.41 17.34 10.31
CA ALA A 107 -0.20 17.37 9.50
C ALA A 107 -0.45 16.95 8.05
N ALA A 108 -1.19 15.84 7.85
CA ALA A 108 -1.56 15.38 6.51
C ALA A 108 -2.38 16.42 5.76
N CYS A 109 -3.34 17.06 6.44
CA CYS A 109 -4.17 18.11 5.86
C CYS A 109 -3.36 19.37 5.49
N ILE A 110 -2.42 19.80 6.35
CA ILE A 110 -1.52 20.93 6.07
C ILE A 110 -0.68 20.65 4.82
N HIS A 111 0.00 19.50 4.78
CA HIS A 111 0.89 19.16 3.67
C HIS A 111 0.15 19.05 2.34
N HIS A 112 -1.00 18.37 2.35
CA HIS A 112 -1.78 18.08 1.14
C HIS A 112 -2.83 19.16 0.82
N ARG A 113 -2.88 20.25 1.60
CA ARG A 113 -3.84 21.35 1.45
C ARG A 113 -5.30 20.85 1.41
N VAL A 114 -5.62 19.96 2.34
CA VAL A 114 -6.99 19.48 2.58
C VAL A 114 -7.63 20.41 3.59
N ALA A 115 -8.76 21.01 3.22
CA ALA A 115 -9.52 21.88 4.09
C ALA A 115 -10.42 21.04 5.01
N PRO A 116 -10.75 21.52 6.22
CA PRO A 116 -11.63 20.79 7.14
C PRO A 116 -12.94 20.33 6.51
N VAL A 117 -13.59 21.19 5.71
CA VAL A 117 -14.84 20.91 4.99
C VAL A 117 -14.75 19.73 4.01
N ASP A 118 -13.54 19.38 3.55
CA ASP A 118 -13.35 18.24 2.66
C ASP A 118 -13.57 16.91 3.39
N ILE A 119 -13.27 16.84 4.69
CA ILE A 119 -13.27 15.61 5.50
C ILE A 119 -14.31 15.61 6.62
N GLU A 120 -14.87 16.76 6.98
CA GLU A 120 -15.88 16.91 8.02
C GLU A 120 -17.11 16.05 7.74
N GLY A 121 -17.56 15.30 8.75
CA GLY A 121 -18.65 14.32 8.62
C GLY A 121 -18.32 13.07 7.79
N ARG A 122 -17.08 12.92 7.31
CA ARG A 122 -16.64 11.75 6.53
C ARG A 122 -15.49 10.99 7.17
N LEU A 123 -14.61 11.65 7.92
CA LEU A 123 -13.51 10.99 8.63
C LEU A 123 -13.85 10.84 10.11
N PHE A 124 -14.03 9.60 10.53
CA PHE A 124 -14.24 9.19 11.92
C PHE A 124 -12.93 8.68 12.50
N ILE A 125 -12.63 9.05 13.75
CA ILE A 125 -11.45 8.57 14.47
C ILE A 125 -11.81 8.14 15.88
N ASP A 126 -11.25 7.03 16.32
CA ASP A 126 -11.39 6.53 17.68
C ASP A 126 -10.09 5.90 18.16
N SER A 127 -9.89 5.88 19.48
CA SER A 127 -8.74 5.25 20.13
C SER A 127 -9.17 4.03 20.92
N GLY A 128 -8.42 2.93 20.79
CA GLY A 128 -8.55 1.73 21.61
C GLY A 128 -8.25 1.96 23.09
N ARG A 129 -7.63 3.10 23.46
CA ARG A 129 -7.47 3.51 24.86
C ARG A 129 -8.77 3.99 25.50
N GLU A 130 -9.75 4.38 24.68
CA GLU A 130 -11.05 4.89 25.12
C GLU A 130 -12.16 3.89 24.80
N THR A 131 -12.18 3.39 23.56
CA THR A 131 -13.17 2.41 23.07
C THR A 131 -12.47 1.19 22.49
N GLU A 132 -12.43 0.11 23.27
CA GLU A 132 -11.81 -1.15 22.89
C GLU A 132 -12.65 -1.89 21.82
N ILE A 133 -12.00 -2.31 20.73
CA ILE A 133 -12.61 -3.15 19.69
C ILE A 133 -11.91 -4.51 19.68
N SER A 134 -12.35 -5.43 20.54
CA SER A 134 -11.80 -6.80 20.60
C SER A 134 -12.80 -7.83 20.07
N MET A 135 -12.50 -8.43 18.91
CA MET A 135 -13.32 -9.45 18.24
C MET A 135 -13.39 -10.78 19.00
N ALA A 136 -12.40 -11.05 19.84
CA ALA A 136 -12.23 -12.31 20.53
C ALA A 136 -11.43 -12.09 21.82
N LYS A 137 -11.97 -12.57 22.94
CA LYS A 137 -11.31 -12.55 24.25
C LYS A 137 -10.52 -13.82 24.49
N GLY A 138 -9.41 -13.72 25.22
CA GLY A 138 -8.62 -14.87 25.64
C GLY A 138 -9.39 -15.75 26.61
N SER A 139 -9.18 -17.06 26.55
CA SER A 139 -9.78 -18.03 27.47
C SER A 139 -8.83 -19.20 27.74
N PRO A 140 -8.88 -19.84 28.93
CA PRO A 140 -8.11 -21.07 29.19
C PRO A 140 -8.38 -22.20 28.19
N ARG A 141 -9.52 -22.17 27.47
CA ARG A 141 -9.90 -23.15 26.44
C ARG A 141 -9.70 -22.64 25.00
N GLY A 142 -8.96 -21.54 24.81
CA GLY A 142 -8.73 -20.92 23.51
C GLY A 142 -9.21 -19.46 23.51
N PHE A 143 -10.23 -19.15 22.70
CA PHE A 143 -10.81 -17.80 22.67
C PHE A 143 -12.34 -17.85 22.71
N VAL A 144 -12.94 -16.79 23.21
CA VAL A 144 -14.40 -16.57 23.20
C VAL A 144 -14.70 -15.44 22.22
N PRO A 145 -15.50 -15.69 21.17
CA PRO A 145 -15.90 -14.62 20.26
C PRO A 145 -16.73 -13.55 20.97
N ASN A 146 -16.47 -12.28 20.64
CA ASN A 146 -17.20 -11.15 21.19
C ASN A 146 -18.37 -10.78 20.25
N GLU A 147 -19.56 -11.32 20.50
CA GLU A 147 -20.74 -11.07 19.66
C GLU A 147 -21.35 -9.68 19.87
N GLU A 148 -21.21 -9.11 21.07
CA GLU A 148 -21.69 -7.77 21.38
C GLU A 148 -20.91 -6.71 20.58
N VAL A 149 -19.57 -6.74 20.67
CA VAL A 149 -18.70 -5.83 19.89
C VAL A 149 -18.93 -5.98 18.39
N LYS A 150 -19.13 -7.21 17.89
CA LYS A 150 -19.45 -7.42 16.48
C LYS A 150 -20.77 -6.73 16.08
N ARG A 151 -21.82 -6.88 16.89
CA ARG A 151 -23.14 -6.27 16.64
C ARG A 151 -23.07 -4.75 16.70
N GLU A 152 -22.42 -4.19 17.71
CA GLU A 152 -22.23 -2.75 17.85
C GLU A 152 -21.46 -2.16 16.67
N LEU A 153 -20.40 -2.84 16.22
CA LEU A 153 -19.66 -2.41 15.03
C LEU A 153 -20.51 -2.37 13.77
N ILE A 154 -21.30 -3.41 13.52
CA ILE A 154 -22.22 -3.45 12.37
C ILE A 154 -23.22 -2.29 12.44
N GLN A 155 -23.77 -2.03 13.62
CA GLN A 155 -24.69 -0.92 13.85
C GLN A 155 -24.02 0.43 13.58
N THR A 156 -22.86 0.70 14.19
CA THR A 156 -22.10 1.94 14.00
C THR A 156 -21.71 2.15 12.54
N ILE A 157 -21.30 1.09 11.83
CA ILE A 157 -20.96 1.15 10.40
C ILE A 157 -22.18 1.56 9.56
N HIS A 158 -23.35 0.99 9.83
CA HIS A 158 -24.58 1.34 9.11
C HIS A 158 -25.07 2.75 9.43
N GLU A 159 -25.09 3.14 10.71
CA GLU A 159 -25.58 4.44 11.17
C GLU A 159 -24.77 5.60 10.58
N ASN A 160 -23.44 5.42 10.49
CA ASN A 160 -22.55 6.44 9.94
C ASN A 160 -22.29 6.27 8.43
N GLY A 161 -22.83 5.22 7.80
CA GLY A 161 -22.59 4.93 6.38
C GLY A 161 -21.12 4.72 6.04
N ILE A 162 -20.38 4.01 6.90
CA ILE A 162 -18.93 3.81 6.74
C ILE A 162 -18.63 2.96 5.49
N ASP A 163 -17.87 3.55 4.56
CA ASP A 163 -17.39 2.88 3.37
C ASP A 163 -16.13 2.05 3.65
N VAL A 164 -15.25 2.54 4.54
CA VAL A 164 -13.96 1.90 4.88
C VAL A 164 -13.70 1.94 6.38
N VAL A 165 -13.36 0.79 6.95
CA VAL A 165 -12.85 0.66 8.33
C VAL A 165 -11.37 0.33 8.28
N ILE A 166 -10.53 1.09 8.98
CA ILE A 166 -9.10 0.86 9.11
C ILE A 166 -8.80 0.52 10.58
N ILE A 167 -8.17 -0.63 10.80
CA ILE A 167 -7.77 -1.12 12.12
C ILE A 167 -6.25 -1.03 12.22
N ASP A 168 -5.77 -0.13 13.07
CA ASP A 168 -4.33 0.09 13.26
C ASP A 168 -3.89 -0.02 14.73
N PRO A 169 -3.20 -1.11 15.13
CA PRO A 169 -2.89 -2.33 14.38
C PRO A 169 -3.94 -3.44 14.57
N PHE A 170 -3.92 -4.44 13.67
CA PHE A 170 -4.78 -5.63 13.73
C PHE A 170 -4.65 -6.39 15.06
N VAL A 171 -3.44 -6.48 15.61
CA VAL A 171 -3.18 -7.20 16.88
C VAL A 171 -3.94 -6.61 18.06
N SER A 172 -4.27 -5.31 18.04
CA SER A 172 -5.08 -4.66 19.08
C SER A 172 -6.56 -4.99 18.96
N SER A 173 -6.99 -5.64 17.87
CA SER A 173 -8.40 -5.99 17.63
C SER A 173 -8.82 -7.36 18.17
N HIS A 174 -7.95 -8.04 18.90
CA HIS A 174 -8.20 -9.38 19.44
C HIS A 174 -7.22 -9.76 20.56
N GLU A 175 -7.59 -10.73 21.40
CA GLU A 175 -6.72 -11.26 22.46
C GLU A 175 -6.17 -12.67 22.15
N VAL A 176 -6.27 -13.10 20.88
CA VAL A 176 -5.77 -14.42 20.46
C VAL A 176 -4.26 -14.40 20.19
N ALA A 177 -3.62 -15.57 20.26
CA ALA A 177 -2.21 -15.71 19.96
C ALA A 177 -1.93 -15.59 18.45
N GLU A 178 -1.16 -14.58 18.01
CA GLU A 178 -0.89 -14.33 16.58
C GLU A 178 -0.10 -15.46 15.89
N ASN A 179 0.55 -16.34 16.64
CA ASN A 179 1.24 -17.51 16.09
C ASN A 179 0.30 -18.72 15.87
N ASP A 180 -0.95 -18.65 16.35
CA ASP A 180 -1.97 -19.65 16.10
C ASP A 180 -2.82 -19.27 14.87
N ASN A 181 -2.49 -19.89 13.73
CA ASN A 181 -3.20 -19.66 12.47
C ASN A 181 -4.69 -20.03 12.54
N GLY A 182 -5.09 -20.99 13.38
CA GLY A 182 -6.49 -21.36 13.54
C GLY A 182 -7.29 -20.25 14.22
N GLN A 183 -6.72 -19.64 15.26
CA GLN A 183 -7.33 -18.51 15.96
C GLN A 183 -7.36 -17.24 15.08
N ILE A 184 -6.27 -16.91 14.39
CA ILE A 184 -6.24 -15.79 13.45
C ILE A 184 -7.26 -15.97 12.32
N ALA A 185 -7.39 -17.18 11.76
CA ALA A 185 -8.39 -17.46 10.74
C ALA A 185 -9.82 -17.24 11.26
N ALA A 186 -10.09 -17.58 12.52
CA ALA A 186 -11.38 -17.34 13.14
C ALA A 186 -11.67 -15.85 13.36
N VAL A 187 -10.69 -15.06 13.81
CA VAL A 187 -10.82 -13.60 13.94
C VAL A 187 -11.05 -12.95 12.58
N CYS A 188 -10.24 -13.29 11.57
CA CYS A 188 -10.40 -12.77 10.22
C CYS A 188 -11.77 -13.12 9.64
N LYS A 189 -12.29 -14.33 9.91
CA LYS A 189 -13.64 -14.73 9.48
C LYS A 189 -14.73 -13.84 10.09
N ARG A 190 -14.58 -13.38 11.33
CA ARG A 190 -15.54 -12.45 11.97
C ARG A 190 -15.52 -11.09 11.27
N TRP A 191 -14.34 -10.54 11.02
CA TRP A 191 -14.20 -9.31 10.23
C TRP A 191 -14.74 -9.45 8.80
N ALA A 192 -14.53 -10.59 8.14
CA ALA A 192 -15.08 -10.84 6.81
C ALA A 192 -16.61 -10.86 6.82
N GLN A 193 -17.24 -11.39 7.88
CA GLN A 193 -18.69 -11.32 8.05
C GLN A 193 -19.17 -9.88 8.22
N ILE A 194 -18.46 -9.06 9.02
CA ILE A 194 -18.79 -7.63 9.18
C ILE A 194 -18.71 -6.92 7.82
N ALA A 195 -17.63 -7.13 7.07
CA ALA A 195 -17.45 -6.53 5.74
C ALA A 195 -18.55 -6.96 4.75
N ASP A 196 -18.90 -8.25 4.72
CA ASP A 196 -19.95 -8.77 3.82
C ASP A 196 -21.35 -8.23 4.17
N GLU A 197 -21.68 -8.20 5.47
CA GLU A 197 -22.97 -7.74 5.99
C GLU A 197 -23.16 -6.23 5.78
N THR A 198 -22.11 -5.45 6.03
CA THR A 198 -22.17 -3.98 5.96
C THR A 198 -21.85 -3.40 4.58
N GLY A 199 -21.16 -4.16 3.74
CA GLY A 199 -20.67 -3.65 2.45
C GLY A 199 -19.45 -2.72 2.54
N CYS A 200 -18.85 -2.53 3.71
CA CYS A 200 -17.62 -1.75 3.85
C CYS A 200 -16.39 -2.54 3.35
N ALA A 201 -15.28 -1.83 3.10
CA ALA A 201 -13.96 -2.44 3.02
C ALA A 201 -13.30 -2.40 4.41
N VAL A 202 -12.56 -3.44 4.78
CA VAL A 202 -11.81 -3.48 6.05
C VAL A 202 -10.33 -3.59 5.74
N GLU A 203 -9.54 -2.68 6.29
CA GLU A 203 -8.08 -2.64 6.14
C GLU A 203 -7.40 -2.92 7.48
N PHE A 204 -6.43 -3.84 7.44
CA PHE A 204 -5.61 -4.19 8.59
C PHE A 204 -4.21 -3.64 8.44
N VAL A 205 -3.80 -2.78 9.37
CA VAL A 205 -2.39 -2.47 9.55
C VAL A 205 -1.76 -3.57 10.40
N HIS A 206 -0.75 -4.25 9.85
CA HIS A 206 -0.20 -5.44 10.47
C HIS A 206 1.32 -5.38 10.63
N HIS A 207 1.81 -5.91 11.75
CA HIS A 207 3.24 -5.98 12.00
C HIS A 207 3.84 -7.20 11.30
N ALA A 208 4.92 -6.97 10.55
CA ALA A 208 5.82 -8.02 10.18
C ALA A 208 6.62 -8.50 11.41
N ARG A 209 7.07 -9.75 11.39
CA ARG A 209 8.06 -10.27 12.32
C ARG A 209 9.30 -9.38 12.28
N LYS A 210 9.94 -9.21 13.43
CA LYS A 210 11.20 -8.47 13.52
C LYS A 210 12.23 -9.26 12.71
N LEU A 211 12.68 -8.70 11.59
CA LEU A 211 13.85 -9.22 10.90
C LEU A 211 15.00 -9.30 11.92
N ALA A 212 15.77 -10.39 11.88
CA ALA A 212 16.91 -10.56 12.80
C ALA A 212 17.78 -9.29 12.76
N ALA A 213 18.34 -8.89 13.91
CA ALA A 213 19.22 -7.73 13.94
C ALA A 213 20.40 -7.94 12.98
N GLY A 214 20.49 -7.12 11.93
CA GLY A 214 21.47 -7.28 10.84
C GLY A 214 21.00 -8.11 9.64
N GLY A 215 19.75 -8.57 9.62
CA GLY A 215 19.12 -9.19 8.46
C GLY A 215 18.99 -8.18 7.33
N SER A 216 19.65 -8.43 6.21
CA SER A 216 19.45 -7.71 4.96
C SER A 216 18.38 -8.45 4.15
N GLY A 217 17.24 -7.81 3.93
CA GLY A 217 16.15 -8.38 3.15
C GLY A 217 14.90 -7.51 3.22
N ASP A 218 14.18 -7.43 2.11
CA ASP A 218 12.86 -6.82 2.06
C ASP A 218 11.86 -7.70 2.81
N VAL A 219 10.91 -7.05 3.48
CA VAL A 219 9.76 -7.70 4.09
C VAL A 219 8.88 -8.26 2.99
N THR A 220 8.67 -9.56 3.06
CA THR A 220 7.81 -10.32 2.18
C THR A 220 6.47 -10.62 2.86
N ALA A 221 5.51 -11.16 2.11
CA ALA A 221 4.24 -11.59 2.67
C ALA A 221 4.42 -12.59 3.83
N ASP A 222 5.39 -13.50 3.69
CA ASP A 222 5.65 -14.58 4.65
C ASP A 222 6.15 -14.06 6.00
N ASP A 223 6.63 -12.82 6.06
CA ASP A 223 7.13 -12.21 7.29
C ASP A 223 6.02 -11.70 8.21
N ALA A 224 4.75 -11.64 7.77
CA ALA A 224 3.63 -11.30 8.66
C ALA A 224 3.52 -12.26 9.87
N ARG A 225 3.09 -11.75 11.03
CA ARG A 225 2.70 -12.63 12.15
C ARG A 225 1.39 -13.34 11.83
N GLY A 226 1.31 -14.64 12.05
CA GLY A 226 0.16 -15.43 11.56
C GLY A 226 -0.02 -15.34 10.03
N ALA A 227 1.08 -15.12 9.28
CA ALA A 227 1.08 -14.76 7.86
C ALA A 227 0.13 -15.61 7.02
N SER A 228 0.14 -16.94 7.19
CA SER A 228 -0.62 -17.82 6.30
C SER A 228 -2.13 -17.65 6.47
N ALA A 229 -2.64 -17.57 7.71
CA ALA A 229 -4.06 -17.37 7.96
C ALA A 229 -4.54 -15.98 7.56
N LEU A 230 -3.80 -14.93 7.93
CA LEU A 230 -4.13 -13.55 7.56
C LEU A 230 -4.11 -13.37 6.03
N LEU A 231 -3.03 -13.79 5.38
CA LEU A 231 -2.90 -13.69 3.93
C LEU A 231 -3.98 -14.51 3.23
N ALA A 232 -4.37 -15.69 3.72
CA ALA A 232 -5.46 -16.47 3.15
C ALA A 232 -6.82 -15.76 3.22
N ALA A 233 -7.07 -15.04 4.32
CA ALA A 233 -8.32 -14.31 4.55
C ALA A 233 -8.45 -13.07 3.67
N VAL A 234 -7.38 -12.27 3.52
CA VAL A 234 -7.42 -11.03 2.73
C VAL A 234 -7.44 -11.28 1.22
N ARG A 235 -7.94 -10.29 0.47
CA ARG A 235 -8.00 -10.29 -1.01
C ARG A 235 -6.99 -9.38 -1.65
N SER A 236 -6.55 -8.36 -0.92
CA SER A 236 -5.38 -7.56 -1.26
C SER A 236 -4.44 -7.52 -0.06
N ALA A 237 -3.14 -7.67 -0.31
CA ALA A 237 -2.12 -7.44 0.71
C ALA A 237 -0.93 -6.73 0.07
N ARG A 238 -0.36 -5.78 0.80
CA ARG A 238 0.82 -5.04 0.38
C ARG A 238 1.85 -4.99 1.50
N THR A 239 3.12 -4.94 1.14
CA THR A 239 4.22 -4.73 2.10
C THR A 239 4.82 -3.34 1.94
N LEU A 240 5.34 -2.78 3.03
CA LEU A 240 6.12 -1.55 3.01
C LEU A 240 7.58 -1.87 3.33
N ASN A 241 8.47 -1.40 2.46
CA ASN A 241 9.91 -1.57 2.58
C ASN A 241 10.62 -0.21 2.51
N THR A 242 11.49 0.09 3.47
CA THR A 242 12.36 1.27 3.37
C THR A 242 13.32 1.14 2.19
N MET A 243 13.67 2.26 1.56
CA MET A 243 14.65 2.26 0.46
C MET A 243 15.97 1.61 0.89
N SER A 244 16.43 0.67 0.08
CA SER A 244 17.73 0.03 0.27
C SER A 244 18.88 1.03 0.01
N LYS A 245 20.08 0.75 0.53
CA LYS A 245 21.26 1.57 0.24
C LYS A 245 21.57 1.60 -1.26
N ASP A 246 21.49 0.45 -1.92
CA ASP A 246 21.72 0.32 -3.36
C ASP A 246 20.70 1.13 -4.18
N ASP A 247 19.43 1.14 -3.77
CA ASP A 247 18.41 1.94 -4.44
C ASP A 247 18.61 3.42 -4.19
N ALA A 248 19.03 3.80 -2.99
CA ALA A 248 19.35 5.19 -2.68
C ALA A 248 20.56 5.71 -3.46
N GLU A 249 21.60 4.90 -3.64
CA GLU A 249 22.74 5.23 -4.50
C GLU A 249 22.28 5.46 -5.95
N LYS A 250 21.46 4.56 -6.49
CA LYS A 250 20.93 4.68 -7.86
C LYS A 250 20.01 5.89 -8.04
N ALA A 251 19.18 6.18 -7.05
CA ALA A 251 18.23 7.28 -7.06
C ALA A 251 18.84 8.61 -6.56
N LYS A 252 20.12 8.63 -6.16
CA LYS A 252 20.81 9.78 -5.56
C LYS A 252 20.05 10.38 -4.37
N VAL A 253 19.51 9.51 -3.51
CA VAL A 253 18.74 9.89 -2.32
C VAL A 253 19.61 9.87 -1.07
N GLU A 254 19.73 11.02 -0.40
CA GLU A 254 20.53 11.14 0.83
C GLU A 254 19.86 10.53 2.07
N GLN A 255 18.52 10.52 2.09
CA GLN A 255 17.72 10.02 3.22
C GLN A 255 16.91 8.77 2.79
N PRO A 256 17.53 7.59 2.65
CA PRO A 256 16.81 6.37 2.23
C PRO A 256 15.66 6.01 3.17
N ARG A 257 15.83 6.24 4.48
CA ARG A 257 14.83 5.88 5.50
C ARG A 257 13.51 6.63 5.38
N SER A 258 13.51 7.81 4.74
CA SER A 258 12.28 8.55 4.48
C SER A 258 11.61 8.12 3.18
N HIS A 259 12.14 7.15 2.44
CA HIS A 259 11.53 6.66 1.21
C HIS A 259 11.04 5.23 1.41
N VAL A 260 9.78 4.98 1.06
CA VAL A 260 9.09 3.72 1.33
C VAL A 260 8.53 3.18 0.03
N ARG A 261 8.95 1.97 -0.31
CA ARG A 261 8.39 1.18 -1.41
C ARG A 261 7.16 0.43 -0.92
N VAL A 262 6.12 0.38 -1.74
CA VAL A 262 4.93 -0.43 -1.53
C VAL A 262 4.87 -1.50 -2.60
N ASP A 263 4.88 -2.75 -2.16
CA ASP A 263 4.83 -3.92 -3.03
C ASP A 263 3.50 -4.64 -2.86
N ASP A 264 2.80 -4.92 -3.96
CA ASP A 264 1.60 -5.77 -3.94
C ASP A 264 2.03 -7.23 -3.78
N VAL A 265 1.87 -7.77 -2.57
CA VAL A 265 2.21 -9.17 -2.27
C VAL A 265 1.03 -10.12 -2.50
N LYS A 266 -0.19 -9.58 -2.60
CA LYS A 266 -1.39 -10.33 -3.01
C LYS A 266 -2.38 -9.41 -3.70
N ALA A 267 -2.82 -9.82 -4.89
CA ALA A 267 -3.87 -9.15 -5.65
C ALA A 267 -4.80 -10.20 -6.30
N ASN A 268 -5.83 -10.63 -5.58
CA ASN A 268 -6.73 -11.68 -6.09
C ASN A 268 -7.75 -11.17 -7.13
N LEU A 269 -8.00 -9.86 -7.15
CA LEU A 269 -9.13 -9.25 -7.87
C LEU A 269 -8.67 -8.33 -9.01
N ALA A 270 -7.38 -8.17 -9.22
CA ALA A 270 -6.79 -7.30 -10.24
C ALA A 270 -5.43 -7.85 -10.72
N PRO A 271 -4.98 -7.52 -11.95
CA PRO A 271 -3.64 -7.86 -12.38
C PRO A 271 -2.58 -7.16 -11.50
N PRO A 272 -1.36 -7.72 -11.39
CA PRO A 272 -0.26 -7.10 -10.66
C PRO A 272 -0.01 -5.66 -11.13
N ALA A 273 0.41 -4.79 -10.21
CA ALA A 273 0.81 -3.43 -10.55
C ALA A 273 2.06 -3.42 -11.45
N GLU A 274 2.14 -2.44 -12.35
CA GLU A 274 3.35 -2.21 -13.15
C GLU A 274 4.34 -1.36 -12.34
N GLY A 275 5.49 -1.96 -12.01
CA GLY A 275 6.58 -1.28 -11.30
C GLY A 275 6.33 -1.10 -9.80
N ALA A 276 7.38 -0.65 -9.11
CA ALA A 276 7.34 -0.38 -7.68
C ALA A 276 6.69 0.98 -7.41
N LYS A 277 5.69 1.02 -6.53
CA LYS A 277 5.12 2.28 -6.03
C LYS A 277 5.98 2.79 -4.90
N TRP A 278 6.38 4.06 -4.96
CA TRP A 278 7.19 4.68 -3.92
C TRP A 278 6.50 5.90 -3.32
N PHE A 279 6.81 6.12 -2.05
CA PHE A 279 6.39 7.27 -1.28
C PHE A 279 7.56 7.86 -0.52
N LYS A 280 7.41 9.12 -0.10
CA LYS A 280 8.33 9.80 0.79
C LYS A 280 7.60 10.23 2.06
N LEU A 281 8.24 10.04 3.22
CA LEU A 281 7.85 10.61 4.49
C LEU A 281 8.51 11.97 4.63
N VAL A 282 7.68 13.01 4.79
CA VAL A 282 8.13 14.39 5.04
C VAL A 282 7.73 14.82 6.43
N SER A 283 8.59 15.56 7.12
CA SER A 283 8.24 16.18 8.40
C SER A 283 7.40 17.41 8.16
N VAL A 284 6.29 17.54 8.89
CA VAL A 284 5.38 18.66 8.80
C VAL A 284 5.26 19.31 10.18
N PRO A 285 5.64 20.58 10.31
CA PRO A 285 5.43 21.33 11.53
C PRO A 285 3.94 21.66 11.71
N LEU A 286 3.40 21.41 12.90
CA LEU A 286 2.01 21.76 13.21
C LEU A 286 1.80 23.22 13.59
N GLY A 287 2.88 23.93 13.95
CA GLY A 287 2.79 25.32 14.41
C GLY A 287 2.10 25.47 15.78
N ASN A 288 2.08 24.40 16.58
CA ASN A 288 1.45 24.35 17.90
C ASN A 288 2.43 24.52 19.06
N ALA A 289 3.57 25.21 18.82
CA ALA A 289 4.54 25.53 19.86
C ALA A 289 3.89 26.31 21.01
N THR A 290 4.37 26.06 22.22
CA THR A 290 4.02 26.83 23.42
C THR A 290 5.27 27.53 23.97
N ASP A 291 5.13 28.27 25.08
CA ASP A 291 6.27 28.86 25.78
C ASP A 291 7.23 27.81 26.36
N HIS A 292 6.76 26.56 26.54
CA HIS A 292 7.50 25.48 27.18
C HIS A 292 7.87 24.33 26.25
N ASP A 293 7.10 24.14 25.17
CA ASP A 293 7.24 23.01 24.26
C ASP A 293 7.44 23.50 22.81
N PRO A 294 8.41 22.92 22.07
CA PRO A 294 8.55 23.22 20.64
C PRO A 294 7.31 22.73 19.87
N GLN A 295 7.15 23.21 18.64
CA GLN A 295 6.11 22.68 17.76
C GLN A 295 6.32 21.18 17.50
N ASP A 296 5.21 20.47 17.33
CA ASP A 296 5.23 19.08 16.90
C ASP A 296 5.67 18.97 15.43
N GLU A 297 6.51 17.98 15.16
CA GLU A 297 7.00 17.60 13.83
C GLU A 297 6.47 16.22 13.48
N VAL A 298 5.57 16.14 12.49
CA VAL A 298 4.82 14.93 12.20
C VAL A 298 5.15 14.39 10.82
N GLY A 299 5.47 13.09 10.74
CA GLY A 299 5.75 12.41 9.48
C GLY A 299 4.50 12.18 8.64
N VAL A 300 4.46 12.76 7.44
CA VAL A 300 3.35 12.64 6.47
C VAL A 300 3.84 11.95 5.20
N VAL A 301 3.00 11.08 4.65
CA VAL A 301 3.29 10.38 3.38
C VAL A 301 2.96 11.28 2.19
N THR A 302 3.87 11.37 1.23
CA THR A 302 3.67 12.02 -0.07
C THR A 302 4.15 11.14 -1.21
N THR A 303 3.67 11.38 -2.42
CA THR A 303 4.10 10.63 -3.61
C THR A 303 5.58 10.88 -3.89
N TRP A 304 6.30 9.83 -4.23
CA TRP A 304 7.66 9.95 -4.74
C TRP A 304 7.77 9.13 -6.02
N LYS A 305 8.34 9.73 -7.05
CA LYS A 305 8.65 9.04 -8.29
C LYS A 305 10.13 8.72 -8.27
N TRP A 306 10.46 7.50 -8.68
CA TRP A 306 11.83 7.17 -9.00
C TRP A 306 12.35 8.17 -10.03
N PRO A 307 13.50 8.85 -9.79
CA PRO A 307 14.03 9.80 -10.74
C PRO A 307 14.21 9.12 -12.09
N ASP A 308 13.56 9.61 -13.15
CA ASP A 308 13.93 9.18 -14.50
C ASP A 308 15.28 9.83 -14.77
N PRO A 309 16.38 9.07 -14.88
CA PRO A 309 17.69 9.67 -15.17
C PRO A 309 17.73 10.34 -16.55
N ASN A 310 16.63 10.24 -17.30
CA ASN A 310 16.44 10.78 -18.63
C ASN A 310 15.45 11.97 -18.64
N GLU A 311 14.94 12.41 -17.49
CA GLU A 311 13.99 13.54 -17.40
C GLU A 311 14.66 14.84 -17.84
N ASP A 312 15.96 14.98 -17.57
CA ASP A 312 16.77 16.15 -17.95
C ASP A 312 17.39 16.05 -19.35
N VAL A 313 17.15 14.95 -20.09
CA VAL A 313 17.74 14.76 -21.42
C VAL A 313 16.94 15.53 -22.46
N THR A 314 17.58 16.56 -23.03
CA THR A 314 16.99 17.43 -24.04
C THR A 314 17.10 16.84 -25.44
N ILE A 315 16.33 17.36 -26.40
CA ILE A 315 16.46 16.99 -27.82
C ILE A 315 17.88 17.29 -28.33
N ALA A 316 18.52 18.35 -27.83
CA ALA A 316 19.90 18.69 -28.18
C ALA A 316 20.89 17.59 -27.72
N ASP A 317 20.67 17.00 -26.54
CA ASP A 317 21.50 15.90 -26.03
C ASP A 317 21.32 14.63 -26.87
N VAL A 318 20.10 14.34 -27.29
CA VAL A 318 19.81 13.22 -28.21
C VAL A 318 20.54 13.44 -29.55
N ILE A 319 20.48 14.66 -30.09
CA ILE A 319 21.18 15.04 -31.33
C ILE A 319 22.70 14.90 -31.16
N ALA A 320 23.27 15.42 -30.07
CA ALA A 320 24.70 15.31 -29.79
C ALA A 320 25.15 13.84 -29.68
N ALA A 321 24.35 13.01 -29.02
CA ALA A 321 24.62 11.58 -28.93
C ALA A 321 24.51 10.88 -30.30
N GLN A 322 23.52 11.24 -31.13
CA GLN A 322 23.41 10.72 -32.50
C GLN A 322 24.60 11.13 -33.36
N ASP A 323 25.04 12.38 -33.30
CA ASP A 323 26.23 12.87 -34.02
C ASP A 323 27.49 12.11 -33.60
N ARG A 324 27.61 11.84 -32.29
CA ARG A 324 28.71 11.04 -31.74
C ARG A 324 28.66 9.57 -32.16
N ILE A 325 27.46 8.99 -32.24
CA ILE A 325 27.26 7.62 -32.69
C ILE A 325 27.55 7.49 -34.19
N ALA A 326 27.14 8.47 -35.00
CA ALA A 326 27.37 8.48 -36.45
C ALA A 326 28.87 8.49 -36.83
N SER A 327 29.74 8.99 -35.96
CA SER A 327 31.18 9.06 -36.21
C SER A 327 31.96 7.77 -35.88
N GLY A 328 31.28 6.69 -35.48
CA GLY A 328 31.96 5.44 -35.11
C GLY A 328 31.10 4.18 -35.21
N GLU A 329 31.72 3.05 -34.89
CA GLU A 329 31.03 1.75 -34.82
C GLU A 329 30.81 1.34 -33.38
N TRP A 330 29.53 1.19 -33.00
CA TRP A 330 29.13 1.00 -31.61
C TRP A 330 28.35 -0.29 -31.43
N ARG A 331 28.70 -1.06 -30.40
CA ARG A 331 28.06 -2.31 -29.98
C ARG A 331 26.93 -2.04 -29.01
N LEU A 332 25.85 -2.83 -29.07
CA LEU A 332 24.79 -2.78 -28.07
C LEU A 332 25.24 -3.35 -26.71
N ASP A 333 26.14 -4.34 -26.74
CA ASP A 333 26.63 -5.06 -25.55
C ASP A 333 27.40 -4.15 -24.56
N PRO A 334 26.90 -3.97 -23.32
CA PRO A 334 27.56 -3.15 -22.28
C PRO A 334 28.91 -3.67 -21.75
N GLN A 335 29.30 -4.90 -22.11
CA GLN A 335 30.62 -5.46 -21.80
C GLN A 335 31.65 -5.16 -22.90
N SER A 336 31.21 -4.64 -24.05
CA SER A 336 32.10 -4.31 -25.15
C SER A 336 32.93 -3.05 -24.87
N LYS A 337 34.19 -3.05 -25.30
CA LYS A 337 35.04 -1.84 -25.33
C LYS A 337 34.50 -0.75 -26.28
N SER A 338 33.63 -1.14 -27.22
CA SER A 338 32.97 -0.23 -28.16
C SER A 338 31.47 -0.15 -27.84
N TRP A 339 31.08 -0.25 -26.58
CA TRP A 339 29.68 -0.13 -26.19
C TRP A 339 29.13 1.26 -26.54
N VAL A 340 27.97 1.32 -27.19
CA VAL A 340 27.30 2.58 -27.58
C VAL A 340 27.06 3.51 -26.40
N GLY A 341 26.93 2.98 -25.19
CA GLY A 341 26.78 3.80 -24.00
C GLY A 341 27.99 4.68 -23.69
N LEU A 342 29.18 4.38 -24.22
CA LEU A 342 30.33 5.27 -24.12
C LEU A 342 30.15 6.54 -24.96
N ALA A 343 29.57 6.42 -26.16
CA ALA A 343 29.23 7.56 -27.01
C ALA A 343 28.12 8.42 -26.39
N VAL A 344 27.11 7.78 -25.79
CA VAL A 344 26.04 8.48 -25.05
C VAL A 344 26.61 9.16 -23.80
N ALA A 345 27.48 8.49 -23.05
CA ALA A 345 28.13 9.06 -21.88
C ALA A 345 28.94 10.32 -22.23
N GLU A 346 29.73 10.26 -23.30
CA GLU A 346 30.52 11.40 -23.79
C GLU A 346 29.64 12.59 -24.20
N ALA A 347 28.53 12.33 -24.89
CA ALA A 347 27.62 13.38 -25.34
C ALA A 347 26.85 14.06 -24.20
N LEU A 348 26.56 13.33 -23.11
CA LEU A 348 25.79 13.81 -21.97
C LEU A 348 26.66 14.19 -20.75
N ASP A 349 27.99 14.19 -20.90
CA ASP A 349 28.95 14.43 -19.83
C ASP A 349 28.72 13.54 -18.58
N LEU A 350 28.44 12.25 -18.83
CA LEU A 350 28.20 11.25 -17.79
C LEU A 350 29.43 10.36 -17.61
N ASP A 351 29.72 9.95 -16.37
CA ASP A 351 30.77 8.97 -16.10
C ASP A 351 30.25 7.52 -16.29
N PRO A 352 30.69 6.77 -17.33
CA PRO A 352 30.23 5.39 -17.56
C PRO A 352 30.80 4.38 -16.54
N ALA A 353 31.75 4.78 -15.68
CA ALA A 353 32.24 3.97 -14.57
C ALA A 353 31.32 4.03 -13.34
N ASP A 354 30.54 5.10 -13.18
CA ASP A 354 29.51 5.19 -12.15
C ASP A 354 28.39 4.18 -12.41
N ARG A 355 28.02 3.40 -11.39
CA ARG A 355 27.00 2.34 -11.53
C ARG A 355 25.62 2.91 -11.82
N GLY A 356 25.29 4.08 -11.27
CA GLY A 356 24.02 4.78 -11.51
C GLY A 356 23.94 5.29 -12.94
N ALA A 357 24.94 6.06 -13.37
CA ALA A 357 25.05 6.60 -14.72
C ALA A 357 25.08 5.51 -15.79
N LYS A 358 25.83 4.41 -15.58
CA LYS A 358 25.83 3.28 -16.50
C LYS A 358 24.44 2.63 -16.64
N SER A 359 23.67 2.58 -15.56
CA SER A 359 22.30 2.05 -15.59
C SER A 359 21.34 3.01 -16.30
N ALA A 360 21.47 4.31 -16.06
CA ALA A 360 20.74 5.37 -16.77
C ALA A 360 20.96 5.33 -18.28
N ILE A 361 22.23 5.26 -18.71
CA ILE A 361 22.60 5.21 -20.13
C ILE A 361 21.97 4.01 -20.84
N LYS A 362 21.91 2.84 -20.18
CA LYS A 362 21.23 1.66 -20.74
C LYS A 362 19.75 1.94 -20.99
N LEU A 363 19.07 2.61 -20.06
CA LEU A 363 17.66 2.98 -20.20
C LEU A 363 17.47 3.99 -21.34
N LEU A 364 18.37 4.98 -21.50
CA LEU A 364 18.36 5.91 -22.64
C LEU A 364 18.44 5.19 -23.97
N ILE A 365 19.43 4.30 -24.12
CA ILE A 365 19.63 3.56 -25.36
C ILE A 365 18.36 2.80 -25.73
N MET A 366 17.75 2.09 -24.77
CA MET A 366 16.52 1.35 -25.01
C MET A 366 15.34 2.26 -25.36
N LYS A 367 15.20 3.40 -24.67
CA LYS A 367 14.17 4.42 -24.94
C LYS A 367 14.32 5.01 -26.34
N TRP A 368 15.53 5.38 -26.74
CA TRP A 368 15.82 5.93 -28.06
C TRP A 368 15.66 4.90 -29.18
N ILE A 369 15.94 3.62 -28.92
CA ILE A 369 15.64 2.53 -29.85
C ILE A 369 14.12 2.38 -30.02
N ALA A 370 13.37 2.38 -28.91
CA ALA A 370 11.90 2.26 -28.95
C ALA A 370 11.24 3.44 -29.69
N ASN A 371 11.80 4.64 -29.54
CA ASN A 371 11.36 5.85 -30.26
C ASN A 371 11.81 5.90 -31.73
N GLY A 372 12.64 4.96 -32.19
CA GLY A 372 13.18 4.94 -33.55
C GLY A 372 14.37 5.89 -33.79
N TRP A 373 14.84 6.61 -32.77
CA TRP A 373 15.98 7.51 -32.83
C TRP A 373 17.32 6.78 -32.89
N LEU A 374 17.38 5.54 -32.40
CA LEU A 374 18.49 4.61 -32.62
C LEU A 374 17.94 3.32 -33.22
N ARG A 375 18.78 2.57 -33.94
CA ARG A 375 18.38 1.30 -34.56
C ARG A 375 19.43 0.23 -34.29
N ILE A 376 18.96 -0.99 -34.02
CA ILE A 376 19.82 -2.16 -33.83
C ILE A 376 20.07 -2.80 -35.20
N VAL A 377 21.33 -3.05 -35.53
CA VAL A 377 21.73 -3.67 -36.79
C VAL A 377 22.63 -4.86 -36.52
N LYS A 378 22.32 -6.00 -37.12
CA LYS A 378 23.14 -7.22 -37.03
C LYS A 378 24.19 -7.20 -38.14
N ARG A 379 25.46 -7.21 -37.77
CA ARG A 379 26.59 -7.25 -38.71
C ARG A 379 27.66 -8.20 -38.21
N ASN A 380 28.46 -8.69 -39.15
CA ASN A 380 29.66 -9.45 -38.83
C ASN A 380 30.75 -8.48 -38.40
N ASP A 381 31.42 -8.78 -37.29
CA ASP A 381 32.60 -8.03 -36.89
C ASP A 381 33.84 -8.42 -37.70
N ALA A 382 34.98 -7.78 -37.43
CA ALA A 382 36.24 -8.07 -38.10
C ALA A 382 36.69 -9.55 -38.01
N LYS A 383 36.13 -10.32 -37.06
CA LYS A 383 36.38 -11.76 -36.89
C LYS A 383 35.27 -12.63 -37.50
N ARG A 384 34.39 -12.04 -38.33
CA ARG A 384 33.23 -12.68 -38.97
C ARG A 384 32.20 -13.24 -37.99
N MET A 385 32.16 -12.74 -36.77
CA MET A 385 31.14 -13.12 -35.80
C MET A 385 29.95 -12.18 -35.91
N ALA A 386 28.73 -12.72 -35.98
CA ALA A 386 27.51 -11.92 -35.99
C ALA A 386 27.31 -11.23 -34.64
N ARG A 387 27.16 -9.90 -34.66
CA ARG A 387 27.07 -9.05 -33.47
C ARG A 387 26.03 -7.96 -33.68
N GLU A 388 25.48 -7.47 -32.57
CA GLU A 388 24.51 -6.36 -32.57
C GLU A 388 25.25 -5.03 -32.40
N PHE A 389 25.08 -4.18 -33.39
CA PHE A 389 25.56 -2.81 -33.42
C PHE A 389 24.39 -1.84 -33.31
N VAL A 390 24.68 -0.60 -32.95
CA VAL A 390 23.70 0.47 -32.84
C VAL A 390 24.08 1.58 -33.81
N GLU A 391 23.11 2.00 -34.61
CA GLU A 391 23.23 3.09 -35.58
C GLU A 391 22.21 4.19 -35.32
N VAL A 392 22.45 5.37 -35.89
CA VAL A 392 21.52 6.49 -35.84
C VAL A 392 20.24 6.13 -36.61
N GLY A 393 19.10 6.36 -35.98
CA GLY A 393 17.78 6.24 -36.58
C GLY A 393 17.24 7.59 -37.03
N GLU A 394 15.97 7.86 -36.70
CA GLU A 394 15.32 9.12 -37.03
C GLU A 394 15.82 10.25 -36.13
N ARG A 395 15.96 11.46 -36.70
CA ARG A 395 16.25 12.64 -35.89
C ARG A 395 15.00 13.01 -35.08
N PRO A 396 15.15 13.26 -33.76
CA PRO A 396 14.05 13.63 -32.86
C PRO A 396 13.35 14.95 -33.22
#